data_AF-A0AB34KLL6-F1
#
_entry.id   AF-A0AB34KLL6-F1
#
_cell.length_a   1.000
_cell.length_b   1.000
_cell.length_c   1.000
_cell.angle_alpha   90.00
_cell.angle_beta   90.00
_cell.angle_gamma   90.00
#
_symmetry.space_group_name_H-M   'P 1'
#
loop_
_entity.id
_entity.type
_entity.pdbx_description
1 polymer ?
#
loop_
_entity_poly.entity_id
_entity_poly.type
_entity_poly.pdbx_seq_one_letter_code
_entity_poly.pdbx_strand_id
1 'polypeptide(L)'
;MRDRGFSGSWSNTLTLRIRYQETQTPSTVGDLDLDSTVRESSSSDRSLDECCMMRFSSSSLASLRSLQPTSLLVLLTPVLAPARIEKGIDNPFSTDPFETFGRELSKLHQRLRHVPYVPKVGLTETHVAFIKHASAVVVVICEPTGESSESLCHQQAFANAAIAARDVYRGGAKVPYVLVRFEAGDMDETDHGYENVVHAPSLTQQASQKATQLLFQDQT
;
A
#
# COMPACT_ATOMS: atom_id res chain seq x y z
N MET A 1 5.24 14.10 -38.55
CA MET A 1 4.26 13.08 -38.99
C MET A 1 4.66 11.75 -38.36
N ARG A 2 3.68 11.02 -37.79
CA ARG A 2 3.75 9.78 -36.99
C ARG A 2 4.01 9.99 -35.49
N ASP A 3 3.26 9.42 -34.56
CA ASP A 3 1.85 8.99 -34.55
C ASP A 3 1.44 8.91 -33.08
N ARG A 4 0.19 9.30 -32.78
CA ARG A 4 -0.44 9.12 -31.46
C ARG A 4 -1.02 7.71 -31.39
N GLY A 5 -0.91 7.06 -30.23
CA GLY A 5 -1.83 5.98 -29.88
C GLY A 5 -1.18 4.85 -29.12
N PHE A 6 -1.21 4.92 -27.79
CA PHE A 6 -1.37 3.72 -26.98
C PHE A 6 -2.20 4.07 -25.75
N SER A 7 -3.51 4.20 -25.96
CA SER A 7 -4.51 4.16 -24.89
C SER A 7 -4.63 2.69 -24.47
N GLY A 8 -3.87 2.30 -23.45
CA GLY A 8 -4.02 1.01 -22.81
C GLY A 8 -5.19 1.09 -21.84
N SER A 9 -6.36 0.62 -22.28
CA SER A 9 -7.53 0.41 -21.44
C SER A 9 -7.15 -0.50 -20.26
N TRP A 10 -7.17 0.05 -19.05
CA TRP A 10 -6.92 -0.66 -17.80
C TRP A 10 -8.26 -0.88 -17.11
N SER A 11 -8.94 -2.00 -17.39
CA SER A 11 -10.03 -2.54 -16.57
C SER A 11 -10.47 -3.90 -17.11
N ASN A 12 -10.24 -4.97 -16.35
CA ASN A 12 -10.97 -6.22 -16.52
C ASN A 12 -11.70 -6.52 -15.21
N THR A 13 -13.01 -6.34 -15.24
CA THR A 13 -13.94 -6.40 -14.11
C THR A 13 -14.27 -7.84 -13.71
N LEU A 14 -14.09 -8.19 -12.43
CA LEU A 14 -14.65 -9.40 -11.83
C LEU A 14 -15.68 -9.02 -10.78
N THR A 15 -16.96 -9.22 -11.08
CA THR A 15 -18.08 -8.96 -10.18
C THR A 15 -18.38 -10.20 -9.34
N LEU A 16 -18.14 -10.14 -8.02
CA LEU A 16 -18.66 -11.12 -7.06
C LEU A 16 -19.77 -10.47 -6.22
N ARG A 17 -20.93 -11.15 -6.20
CA ARG A 17 -22.17 -10.71 -5.56
C ARG A 17 -22.30 -11.45 -4.23
N ILE A 18 -22.18 -10.76 -3.10
CA ILE A 18 -22.42 -11.34 -1.77
C ILE A 18 -23.58 -10.58 -1.11
N ARG A 19 -24.68 -11.29 -0.84
CA ARG A 19 -25.76 -10.85 0.05
C ARG A 19 -25.40 -11.26 1.47
N TYR A 20 -25.51 -10.35 2.43
CA TYR A 20 -25.67 -10.74 3.84
C TYR A 20 -26.62 -9.79 4.58
N GLN A 21 -27.45 -10.41 5.42
CA GLN A 21 -28.57 -9.84 6.15
C GLN A 21 -28.14 -9.03 7.38
N GLU A 22 -29.01 -8.09 7.73
CA GLU A 22 -28.92 -7.11 8.80
C GLU A 22 -29.46 -7.68 10.12
N THR A 23 -28.79 -7.39 11.24
CA THR A 23 -29.41 -7.44 12.58
C THR A 23 -28.93 -6.24 13.40
N GLN A 24 -29.89 -5.37 13.75
CA GLN A 24 -29.76 -4.20 14.63
C GLN A 24 -29.82 -4.62 16.11
N THR A 25 -29.23 -3.84 17.03
CA THR A 25 -29.90 -3.12 18.18
C THR A 25 -28.90 -2.66 19.28
N PRO A 26 -29.27 -1.69 20.16
CA PRO A 26 -28.37 -0.63 20.66
C PRO A 26 -28.21 -0.54 22.20
N SER A 27 -27.35 0.37 22.68
CA SER A 27 -27.39 1.03 24.02
C SER A 27 -26.19 1.99 24.18
N THR A 28 -26.10 3.04 25.01
CA THR A 28 -26.94 4.05 25.71
C THR A 28 -25.94 4.91 26.51
N VAL A 29 -25.95 6.25 26.32
CA VAL A 29 -25.68 7.39 27.25
C VAL A 29 -24.61 7.30 28.37
N GLY A 30 -23.74 8.32 28.48
CA GLY A 30 -23.08 8.72 29.74
C GLY A 30 -22.03 9.83 29.61
N ASP A 31 -22.15 10.88 30.42
CA ASP A 31 -21.56 12.23 30.36
C ASP A 31 -20.06 12.43 30.70
N LEU A 32 -19.56 13.55 30.15
CA LEU A 32 -18.52 14.52 30.52
C LEU A 32 -17.77 14.37 31.86
N ASP A 33 -16.44 14.53 31.84
CA ASP A 33 -15.79 15.58 32.64
C ASP A 33 -14.39 15.99 32.13
N LEU A 34 -14.10 17.28 32.29
CA LEU A 34 -13.01 18.05 31.71
C LEU A 34 -12.08 18.49 32.85
N ASP A 35 -10.82 18.01 32.90
CA ASP A 35 -9.77 18.77 33.59
C ASP A 35 -8.39 18.55 32.96
N SER A 36 -7.77 19.67 32.64
CA SER A 36 -6.55 19.83 31.89
C SER A 36 -5.39 20.14 32.84
N THR A 37 -4.48 19.18 33.00
CA THR A 37 -3.18 19.44 33.63
C THR A 37 -2.07 19.37 32.58
N VAL A 38 -1.59 20.56 32.19
CA VAL A 38 -0.43 20.75 31.31
C VAL A 38 0.82 20.17 31.99
N ARG A 39 1.38 19.13 31.39
CA ARG A 39 2.74 18.65 31.67
C ARG A 39 3.51 18.65 30.36
N GLU A 40 4.46 19.57 30.27
CA GLU A 40 5.51 19.55 29.25
C GLU A 40 6.18 18.17 29.27
N SER A 41 6.16 17.51 28.12
CA SER A 41 6.95 16.32 27.85
C SER A 41 7.38 16.39 26.40
N SER A 42 8.67 16.60 26.24
CA SER A 42 9.42 16.47 24.99
C SER A 42 9.02 15.18 24.28
N SER A 43 8.16 15.28 23.28
CA SER A 43 7.82 14.18 22.38
C SER A 43 8.03 14.68 20.97
N SER A 44 8.84 13.95 20.22
CA SER A 44 9.03 14.13 18.80
C SER A 44 7.73 13.69 18.14
N ASP A 45 6.74 14.58 18.13
CA ASP A 45 5.46 14.41 17.48
C ASP A 45 5.72 14.35 15.97
N ARG A 46 5.90 13.12 15.45
CA ARG A 46 5.98 12.90 14.01
C ARG A 46 4.57 13.08 13.50
N SER A 47 4.28 14.20 12.83
CA SER A 47 2.97 14.45 12.25
C SER A 47 2.61 13.29 11.32
N LEU A 48 1.62 12.49 11.71
CA LEU A 48 1.00 11.46 10.87
C LEU A 48 0.28 12.06 9.66
N ASP A 49 0.27 13.39 9.53
CA ASP A 49 -0.31 14.15 8.44
C ASP A 49 0.62 14.28 7.22
N GLU A 50 1.88 13.81 7.29
CA GLU A 50 2.84 13.93 6.19
C GLU A 50 3.43 12.60 5.72
N CYS A 51 3.74 12.52 4.42
CA CYS A 51 4.47 11.37 3.87
C CYS A 51 5.90 11.35 4.41
N CYS A 52 6.33 10.24 5.00
CA CYS A 52 7.68 10.11 5.53
C CYS A 52 8.27 8.70 5.33
N MET A 53 9.60 8.63 5.35
CA MET A 53 10.32 7.35 5.45
C MET A 53 10.38 6.94 6.91
N MET A 54 9.61 5.91 7.27
CA MET A 54 9.63 5.35 8.62
C MET A 54 10.86 4.49 8.85
N ARG A 55 11.32 3.81 7.80
CA ARG A 55 12.55 3.03 7.79
C ARG A 55 13.19 3.09 6.41
N PHE A 56 14.51 3.08 6.35
CA PHE A 56 15.22 3.00 5.09
C PHE A 56 16.59 2.32 5.23
N SER A 57 17.03 1.70 4.15
CA SER A 57 18.38 1.19 3.97
C SER A 57 18.98 1.82 2.73
N SER A 58 20.07 2.57 2.88
CA SER A 58 20.73 3.25 1.76
C SER A 58 21.16 2.28 0.66
N SER A 59 21.62 1.08 1.02
CA SER A 59 22.00 0.04 0.05
C SER A 59 20.81 -0.53 -0.71
N SER A 60 19.68 -0.70 -0.02
CA SER A 60 18.43 -1.22 -0.59
C SER A 60 17.80 -0.20 -1.54
N LEU A 61 17.77 1.09 -1.14
CA LEU A 61 17.32 2.18 -1.99
C LEU A 61 18.25 2.44 -3.19
N ALA A 62 19.56 2.39 -3.00
CA ALA A 62 20.51 2.49 -4.11
C ALA A 62 20.28 1.35 -5.13
N SER A 63 19.99 0.14 -4.64
CA SER A 63 19.63 -1.01 -5.50
C SER A 63 18.31 -0.78 -6.24
N LEU A 64 17.30 -0.22 -5.58
CA LEU A 64 16.01 0.17 -6.19
C LEU A 64 16.18 1.27 -7.26
N ARG A 65 17.01 2.28 -6.99
CA ARG A 65 17.25 3.43 -7.88
C ARG A 65 18.12 3.09 -9.08
N SER A 66 18.96 2.07 -8.96
CA SER A 66 19.85 1.58 -10.03
C SER A 66 19.26 0.45 -10.89
N LEU A 67 17.98 0.13 -10.68
CA LEU A 67 17.28 -0.86 -11.50
C LEU A 67 17.38 -0.53 -12.98
N GLN A 68 17.68 -1.55 -13.79
CA GLN A 68 17.68 -1.40 -15.25
C GLN A 68 16.27 -1.08 -15.73
N PRO A 69 16.05 -0.15 -16.69
CA PRO A 69 14.71 0.21 -17.15
C PRO A 69 13.87 -0.98 -17.66
N THR A 70 14.53 -2.02 -18.17
CA THR A 70 13.93 -3.26 -18.69
C THR A 70 13.68 -4.32 -17.62
N SER A 71 14.14 -4.10 -16.38
CA SER A 71 13.95 -5.00 -15.24
C SER A 71 12.54 -4.87 -14.68
N LEU A 72 12.01 -5.92 -14.06
CA LEU A 72 10.61 -5.93 -13.63
C LEU A 72 10.45 -5.32 -12.22
N LEU A 73 9.71 -4.22 -12.09
CA LEU A 73 9.22 -3.70 -10.81
C LEU A 73 7.79 -4.21 -10.59
N VAL A 74 7.54 -4.91 -9.48
CA VAL A 74 6.19 -5.39 -9.14
C VAL A 74 5.61 -4.51 -8.04
N LEU A 75 4.39 -4.01 -8.28
CA LEU A 75 3.58 -3.29 -7.31
C LEU A 75 2.43 -4.20 -6.88
N LEU A 76 2.42 -4.61 -5.61
CA LEU A 76 1.38 -5.45 -5.00
C LEU A 76 0.45 -4.57 -4.17
N THR A 77 -0.84 -4.53 -4.51
CA THR A 77 -1.83 -3.65 -3.86
C THR A 77 -3.06 -4.40 -3.36
N PRO A 78 -3.62 -4.00 -2.21
CA PRO A 78 -4.83 -4.63 -1.71
C PRO A 78 -6.02 -4.25 -2.59
N VAL A 79 -6.89 -5.22 -2.88
CA VAL A 79 -8.23 -4.92 -3.36
C VAL A 79 -9.03 -4.40 -2.17
N LEU A 80 -9.33 -3.10 -2.19
CA LEU A 80 -10.19 -2.47 -1.19
C LEU A 80 -11.66 -2.76 -1.52
N ALA A 81 -12.43 -3.16 -0.52
CA ALA A 81 -13.87 -3.23 -0.67
C ALA A 81 -14.41 -1.80 -0.83
N PRO A 82 -15.46 -1.59 -1.66
CA PRO A 82 -16.14 -0.31 -1.65
C PRO A 82 -16.66 -0.06 -0.24
N ALA A 83 -16.22 1.04 0.39
CA ALA A 83 -16.80 1.49 1.66
C ALA A 83 -18.33 1.43 1.53
N ARG A 84 -19.02 0.89 2.53
CA ARG A 84 -20.48 0.72 2.50
C ARG A 84 -21.15 2.07 2.27
N ILE A 85 -21.47 2.38 1.03
CA ILE A 85 -22.21 3.59 0.68
C ILE A 85 -23.61 3.43 1.22
N GLU A 86 -23.96 4.29 2.17
CA GLU A 86 -25.35 4.59 2.45
C GLU A 86 -26.03 4.96 1.13
N LYS A 87 -27.04 4.16 0.75
CA LYS A 87 -27.79 4.19 -0.52
C LYS A 87 -27.85 5.59 -1.16
N GLY A 88 -27.10 5.82 -2.25
CA GLY A 88 -27.30 7.02 -3.07
C GLY A 88 -26.15 7.50 -3.94
N ILE A 89 -24.91 7.02 -3.74
CA ILE A 89 -23.77 7.41 -4.58
C ILE A 89 -23.41 6.26 -5.52
N ASP A 90 -23.54 6.51 -6.82
CA ASP A 90 -23.12 5.61 -7.88
C ASP A 90 -21.59 5.39 -7.79
N ASN A 91 -21.21 4.30 -7.14
CA ASN A 91 -19.91 3.62 -7.23
C ASN A 91 -18.63 4.50 -7.10
N PRO A 92 -18.30 5.03 -5.91
CA PRO A 92 -17.08 5.79 -5.62
C PRO A 92 -15.76 5.00 -5.81
N PHE A 93 -15.81 3.70 -6.10
CA PHE A 93 -14.64 2.84 -6.33
C PHE A 93 -14.73 2.05 -7.65
N SER A 94 -15.32 2.62 -8.71
CA SER A 94 -15.26 2.03 -10.06
C SER A 94 -13.83 1.88 -10.60
N THR A 95 -12.88 2.59 -10.01
CA THR A 95 -11.49 2.70 -10.42
C THR A 95 -10.58 2.26 -9.29
N ASP A 96 -9.49 1.59 -9.66
CA ASP A 96 -8.45 1.12 -8.75
C ASP A 96 -7.90 2.29 -7.90
N PRO A 97 -8.04 2.26 -6.57
CA PRO A 97 -7.63 3.38 -5.70
C PRO A 97 -6.13 3.64 -5.74
N PHE A 98 -5.32 2.66 -6.16
CA PHE A 98 -3.87 2.79 -6.27
C PHE A 98 -3.41 3.17 -7.67
N GLU A 99 -4.33 3.42 -8.62
CA GLU A 99 -3.98 3.79 -10.00
C GLU A 99 -3.05 5.01 -10.02
N THR A 100 -3.32 6.00 -9.17
CA THR A 100 -2.48 7.21 -9.09
C THR A 100 -1.07 6.89 -8.60
N PHE A 101 -0.92 6.05 -7.59
CA PHE A 101 0.40 5.62 -7.10
C PHE A 101 1.15 4.80 -8.15
N GLY A 102 0.49 3.84 -8.79
CA GLY A 102 1.06 3.05 -9.88
C GLY A 102 1.49 3.93 -11.06
N ARG A 103 0.71 4.96 -11.39
CA ARG A 103 1.04 5.93 -12.43
C ARG A 103 2.27 6.75 -12.07
N GLU A 104 2.41 7.25 -10.85
CA GLU A 104 3.61 7.98 -10.42
C GLU A 104 4.86 7.10 -10.46
N LEU A 105 4.78 5.85 -9.99
CA LEU A 105 5.88 4.89 -10.10
C LEU A 105 6.26 4.59 -11.56
N SER A 106 5.27 4.49 -12.46
CA SER A 106 5.52 4.20 -13.88
C SER A 106 6.27 5.31 -14.62
N LYS A 107 6.23 6.55 -14.12
CA LYS A 107 7.05 7.66 -14.64
C LYS A 107 8.53 7.45 -14.36
N LEU A 108 8.85 6.71 -13.30
CA LEU A 108 10.22 6.46 -12.87
C LEU A 108 10.77 5.12 -13.38
N HIS A 109 9.90 4.12 -13.54
CA HIS A 109 10.31 2.80 -13.98
C HIS A 109 9.39 2.25 -15.08
N GLN A 110 9.94 2.06 -16.27
CA GLN A 110 9.16 1.74 -17.48
C GLN A 110 8.45 0.38 -17.39
N ARG A 111 9.08 -0.63 -16.77
CA ARG A 111 8.54 -1.99 -16.69
C ARG A 111 7.96 -2.27 -15.30
N LEU A 112 6.90 -1.56 -14.98
CA LEU A 112 6.08 -1.78 -13.79
C LEU A 112 4.93 -2.76 -14.08
N ARG A 113 4.68 -3.71 -13.16
CA ARG A 113 3.49 -4.56 -13.16
C ARG A 113 2.69 -4.34 -11.89
N HIS A 114 1.47 -3.85 -12.06
CA HIS A 114 0.50 -3.74 -10.99
C HIS A 114 -0.21 -5.09 -10.81
N VAL A 115 -0.17 -5.65 -9.61
CA VAL A 115 -0.71 -6.96 -9.28
C VAL A 115 -1.57 -6.83 -8.01
N PRO A 116 -2.90 -6.75 -8.14
CA PRO A 116 -3.78 -6.66 -6.99
C PRO A 116 -3.83 -7.99 -6.24
N TYR A 117 -3.94 -7.93 -4.91
CA TYR A 117 -4.17 -9.06 -4.03
C TYR A 117 -5.44 -8.87 -3.21
N VAL A 118 -6.16 -9.96 -2.95
CA VAL A 118 -7.33 -9.93 -2.06
C VAL A 118 -6.85 -10.27 -0.65
N PRO A 119 -6.97 -9.38 0.35
CA PRO A 119 -6.42 -9.61 1.69
C PRO A 119 -6.81 -10.97 2.28
N LYS A 120 -8.12 -11.30 2.23
CA LYS A 120 -8.65 -12.57 2.77
C LYS A 120 -8.15 -13.83 2.05
N VAL A 121 -7.71 -13.71 0.80
CA VAL A 121 -7.16 -14.84 0.02
C VAL A 121 -5.68 -15.04 0.32
N GLY A 122 -4.95 -13.95 0.59
CA GLY A 122 -3.52 -13.99 0.88
C GLY A 122 -2.65 -14.24 -0.34
N LEU A 123 -1.40 -14.66 -0.10
CA LEU A 123 -0.40 -14.91 -1.13
C LEU A 123 -0.79 -16.13 -1.98
N THR A 124 -0.67 -16.01 -3.30
CA THR A 124 -1.06 -17.08 -4.25
C THR A 124 0.12 -17.43 -5.15
N GLU A 125 0.03 -18.54 -5.88
CA GLU A 125 1.07 -18.95 -6.84
C GLU A 125 1.34 -17.88 -7.90
N THR A 126 0.30 -17.16 -8.33
CA THR A 126 0.44 -16.02 -9.26
C THR A 126 1.30 -14.92 -8.66
N HIS A 127 1.06 -14.55 -7.39
CA HIS A 127 1.88 -13.56 -6.69
C HIS A 127 3.35 -14.04 -6.58
N VAL A 128 3.54 -15.31 -6.21
CA VAL A 128 4.86 -15.93 -6.11
C VAL A 128 5.60 -15.91 -7.45
N ALA A 129 4.91 -16.17 -8.57
CA ALA A 129 5.50 -16.10 -9.89
C ALA A 129 5.99 -14.68 -10.22
N PHE A 130 5.19 -13.64 -9.94
CA PHE A 130 5.63 -12.26 -10.12
C PHE A 130 6.83 -11.92 -9.23
N ILE A 131 6.79 -12.26 -7.95
CA ILE A 131 7.88 -12.08 -6.98
C ILE A 131 9.18 -12.75 -7.47
N LYS A 132 9.10 -13.99 -7.95
CA LYS A 132 10.23 -14.77 -8.45
C LYS A 132 10.92 -14.10 -9.65
N HIS A 133 10.19 -13.32 -10.44
CA HIS A 133 10.73 -12.62 -11.60
C HIS A 133 11.03 -11.13 -11.36
N ALA A 134 10.58 -10.56 -10.23
CA ALA A 134 10.72 -9.15 -9.89
C ALA A 134 12.16 -8.75 -9.51
N SER A 135 12.69 -7.71 -10.14
CA SER A 135 13.96 -7.09 -9.74
C SER A 135 13.83 -6.15 -8.56
N ALA A 136 12.60 -5.70 -8.26
CA ALA A 136 12.20 -5.11 -6.98
C ALA A 136 10.69 -5.30 -6.76
N VAL A 137 10.28 -5.27 -5.49
CA VAL A 137 8.88 -5.44 -5.08
C VAL A 137 8.48 -4.30 -4.16
N VAL A 138 7.37 -3.63 -4.50
CA VAL A 138 6.68 -2.67 -3.65
C VAL A 138 5.39 -3.31 -3.18
N VAL A 139 5.26 -3.54 -1.88
CA VAL A 139 4.04 -4.03 -1.25
C VAL A 139 3.31 -2.85 -0.63
N VAL A 140 2.03 -2.73 -0.93
CA VAL A 140 1.16 -1.72 -0.34
C VAL A 140 0.26 -2.38 0.68
N ILE A 141 0.12 -1.73 1.83
CA ILE A 141 -0.98 -1.99 2.77
C ILE A 141 -1.73 -0.68 2.98
N CYS A 142 -3.04 -0.80 3.19
CA CYS A 142 -3.92 0.34 3.33
C CYS A 142 -5.04 0.04 4.33
N GLU A 143 -5.28 0.98 5.23
CA GLU A 143 -6.38 0.95 6.18
C GLU A 143 -7.28 2.16 5.95
N PRO A 144 -8.22 2.09 5.00
CA PRO A 144 -9.18 3.17 4.82
C PRO A 144 -9.98 3.36 6.11
N THR A 145 -10.18 4.62 6.50
CA THR A 145 -11.04 4.96 7.64
C THR A 145 -12.41 4.29 7.50
N GLY A 146 -12.73 3.36 8.42
CA GLY A 146 -13.99 2.61 8.45
C GLY A 146 -13.91 1.12 8.04
N GLU A 147 -12.76 0.63 7.60
CA GLU A 147 -12.52 -0.81 7.44
C GLU A 147 -12.11 -1.46 8.77
N SER A 148 -12.52 -2.72 9.01
CA SER A 148 -12.19 -3.43 10.25
C SER A 148 -10.69 -3.74 10.30
N SER A 149 -10.11 -3.71 11.51
CA SER A 149 -8.73 -4.17 11.79
C SER A 149 -8.41 -5.58 11.25
N GLU A 150 -9.44 -6.42 11.06
CA GLU A 150 -9.33 -7.73 10.41
C GLU A 150 -8.77 -7.64 8.98
N SER A 151 -9.16 -6.62 8.19
CA SER A 151 -8.66 -6.44 6.82
C SER A 151 -7.16 -6.11 6.83
N LEU A 152 -6.75 -5.19 7.71
CA LEU A 152 -5.36 -4.80 7.86
C LEU A 152 -4.50 -6.00 8.33
N CYS A 153 -4.99 -6.80 9.28
CA CYS A 153 -4.31 -8.01 9.72
C CYS A 153 -4.03 -8.98 8.55
N HIS A 154 -5.00 -9.19 7.66
CA HIS A 154 -4.80 -10.00 6.47
C HIS A 154 -3.80 -9.39 5.46
N GLN A 155 -3.80 -8.07 5.31
CA GLN A 155 -2.83 -7.35 4.48
C GLN A 155 -1.40 -7.48 5.03
N GLN A 156 -1.21 -7.41 6.35
CA GLN A 156 0.08 -7.67 6.99
C GLN A 156 0.51 -9.12 6.89
N ALA A 157 -0.42 -10.07 7.02
CA ALA A 157 -0.13 -11.48 6.76
C ALA A 157 0.37 -11.69 5.31
N PHE A 158 -0.27 -11.02 4.34
CA PHE A 158 0.19 -11.02 2.95
C PHE A 158 1.59 -10.42 2.80
N ALA A 159 1.84 -9.25 3.40
CA ALA A 159 3.13 -8.56 3.33
C ALA A 159 4.27 -9.41 3.92
N ASN A 160 4.02 -10.11 5.03
CA ASN A 160 4.98 -11.03 5.64
C ASN A 160 5.24 -12.26 4.77
N ALA A 161 4.18 -12.85 4.20
CA ALA A 161 4.31 -13.98 3.27
C ALA A 161 5.10 -13.59 2.01
N ALA A 162 4.93 -12.37 1.49
CA ALA A 162 5.68 -11.87 0.34
C ALA A 162 7.19 -11.78 0.62
N ILE A 163 7.59 -11.34 1.82
CA ILE A 163 9.00 -11.37 2.24
C ILE A 163 9.48 -12.82 2.39
N ALA A 164 8.73 -13.70 3.05
CA ALA A 164 9.15 -15.09 3.21
C ALA A 164 9.36 -15.78 1.85
N ALA A 165 8.52 -15.47 0.84
CA ALA A 165 8.69 -15.96 -0.52
C ALA A 165 10.00 -15.48 -1.16
N ARG A 166 10.47 -14.25 -0.87
CA ARG A 166 11.79 -13.77 -1.32
C ARG A 166 12.89 -14.74 -0.90
N ASP A 167 12.91 -15.12 0.37
CA ASP A 167 14.02 -15.88 0.96
C ASP A 167 14.09 -17.30 0.40
N VAL A 168 12.95 -17.90 0.06
CA VAL A 168 12.86 -19.25 -0.52
C VAL A 168 13.29 -19.26 -1.99
N TYR A 169 12.86 -18.29 -2.80
CA TYR A 169 12.99 -18.37 -4.26
C TYR A 169 14.17 -17.61 -4.87
N ARG A 170 14.82 -16.71 -4.12
CA ARG A 170 15.91 -15.86 -4.65
C ARG A 170 17.32 -16.32 -4.31
N GLY A 171 17.49 -17.37 -3.50
CA GLY A 171 18.80 -18.01 -3.29
C GLY A 171 19.94 -17.05 -2.89
N GLY A 172 19.63 -15.97 -2.18
CA GLY A 172 20.61 -14.97 -1.70
C GLY A 172 20.71 -13.68 -2.52
N ALA A 173 20.04 -13.54 -3.67
CA ALA A 173 19.99 -12.26 -4.38
C ALA A 173 19.16 -11.22 -3.59
N LYS A 174 19.80 -10.12 -3.17
CA LYS A 174 19.14 -9.01 -2.47
C LYS A 174 18.25 -8.21 -3.42
N VAL A 175 17.00 -8.62 -3.52
CA VAL A 175 15.94 -7.86 -4.22
C VAL A 175 15.41 -6.79 -3.26
N PRO A 176 15.29 -5.51 -3.66
CA PRO A 176 14.68 -4.48 -2.83
C PRO A 176 13.20 -4.83 -2.57
N TYR A 177 12.83 -4.89 -1.30
CA TYR A 177 11.44 -4.99 -0.85
C TYR A 177 11.10 -3.70 -0.09
N VAL A 178 10.04 -3.05 -0.54
CA VAL A 178 9.54 -1.80 0.04
C VAL A 178 8.12 -2.03 0.52
N LEU A 179 7.82 -1.59 1.74
CA LEU A 179 6.45 -1.49 2.24
C LEU A 179 5.99 -0.03 2.14
N VAL A 180 4.82 0.20 1.57
CA VAL A 180 4.16 1.51 1.53
C VAL A 180 2.84 1.40 2.25
N ARG A 181 2.64 2.28 3.24
CA ARG A 181 1.49 2.32 4.12
C ARG A 181 0.64 3.53 3.77
N PHE A 182 -0.59 3.32 3.31
CA PHE A 182 -1.56 4.38 3.06
C PHE A 182 -2.65 4.36 4.12
N GLU A 183 -2.87 5.48 4.81
CA GLU A 183 -3.94 5.59 5.83
C GLU A 183 -3.85 4.56 6.96
N ALA A 184 -2.76 3.79 7.04
CA ALA A 184 -2.54 2.80 8.07
C ALA A 184 -2.21 3.51 9.38
N GLY A 185 -2.91 3.12 10.45
CA GLY A 185 -2.67 3.62 11.79
C GLY A 185 -1.29 3.28 12.33
N ASP A 186 -1.19 3.30 13.65
CA ASP A 186 0.09 3.26 14.37
C ASP A 186 0.99 2.08 13.96
N MET A 187 2.29 2.28 14.15
CA MET A 187 3.33 1.30 13.85
C MET A 187 2.98 -0.07 14.42
N ASP A 188 2.85 -1.07 13.56
CA ASP A 188 2.72 -2.45 13.99
C ASP A 188 4.11 -3.12 13.95
N GLU A 189 4.40 -3.97 14.93
CA GLU A 189 5.68 -4.72 15.02
C GLU A 189 5.90 -5.62 13.80
N THR A 190 4.85 -5.92 13.04
CA THR A 190 4.93 -6.79 11.86
C THR A 190 5.71 -6.20 10.68
N ASP A 191 6.02 -4.89 10.68
CA ASP A 191 6.77 -4.25 9.60
C ASP A 191 8.27 -4.59 9.60
N HIS A 192 8.81 -5.26 10.62
CA HIS A 192 10.26 -5.47 10.81
C HIS A 192 10.98 -6.19 9.66
N GLY A 193 10.28 -6.95 8.82
CA GLY A 193 10.89 -7.65 7.69
C GLY A 193 11.28 -6.75 6.50
N TYR A 194 10.79 -5.52 6.45
CA TYR A 194 11.07 -4.56 5.37
C TYR A 194 12.23 -3.62 5.73
N GLU A 195 13.21 -3.50 4.85
CA GLU A 195 14.32 -2.55 5.01
C GLU A 195 13.89 -1.09 4.73
N ASN A 196 12.87 -0.90 3.88
CA ASN A 196 12.33 0.40 3.54
C ASN A 196 10.83 0.42 3.77
N VAL A 197 10.36 1.38 4.55
CA VAL A 197 8.96 1.56 4.90
C VAL A 197 8.60 3.03 4.71
N VAL A 198 7.63 3.30 3.84
CA VAL A 198 7.05 4.63 3.61
C VAL A 198 5.69 4.70 4.26
N HIS A 199 5.45 5.76 5.03
CA HIS A 199 4.10 6.16 5.42
C HIS A 199 3.59 7.25 4.49
N ALA A 200 2.32 7.14 4.11
CA ALA A 200 1.57 8.13 3.36
C ALA A 200 0.19 8.29 4.02
N PRO A 201 -0.23 9.53 4.33
CA PRO A 201 -1.44 9.78 5.12
C PRO A 201 -2.74 9.59 4.33
N SER A 202 -2.67 9.53 2.99
CA SER A 202 -3.86 9.40 2.14
C SER A 202 -3.53 8.83 0.76
N LEU A 203 -4.53 8.33 0.05
CA LEU A 203 -4.41 7.87 -1.35
C LEU A 203 -4.41 9.00 -2.40
N THR A 204 -4.27 10.26 -1.97
CA THR A 204 -4.30 11.41 -2.88
C THR A 204 -3.13 11.42 -3.87
N GLN A 205 -3.26 12.19 -4.94
CA GLN A 205 -2.19 12.38 -5.92
C GLN A 205 -0.92 12.98 -5.29
N GLN A 206 -1.08 13.96 -4.40
CA GLN A 206 0.04 14.60 -3.71
C GLN A 206 0.80 13.60 -2.83
N ALA A 207 0.08 12.80 -2.04
CA ALA A 207 0.69 11.78 -1.19
C ALA A 207 1.39 10.69 -2.04
N SER A 208 0.74 10.23 -3.11
CA SER A 208 1.33 9.26 -4.06
C SER A 208 2.62 9.77 -4.71
N GLN A 209 2.65 11.05 -5.11
CA GLN A 209 3.84 11.69 -5.66
C GLN A 209 4.95 11.77 -4.63
N LYS A 210 4.64 12.23 -3.41
CA LYS A 210 5.63 12.36 -2.35
C LYS A 210 6.19 10.99 -1.92
N ALA A 211 5.35 9.99 -1.75
CA ALA A 211 5.77 8.61 -1.47
C ALA A 211 6.73 8.08 -2.56
N THR A 212 6.42 8.34 -3.83
CA THR A 212 7.27 7.95 -4.95
C THR A 212 8.62 8.71 -4.94
N GLN A 213 8.60 10.01 -4.64
CA GLN A 213 9.83 10.81 -4.48
C GLN A 213 10.73 10.27 -3.37
N LEU A 214 10.16 9.90 -2.21
CA LEU A 214 10.92 9.32 -1.10
C LEU A 214 11.68 8.04 -1.51
N LEU A 215 11.09 7.23 -2.38
CA LEU A 215 11.70 5.97 -2.84
C LEU A 215 12.83 6.21 -3.86
N PHE A 216 12.67 7.14 -4.79
CA PHE A 216 13.55 7.25 -5.95
C PHE A 216 14.42 8.50 -6.01
N GLN A 217 14.19 9.51 -5.18
CA GLN A 217 15.02 10.71 -5.13
C GLN A 217 15.99 10.65 -3.94
N ASP A 218 17.21 11.12 -4.15
CA ASP A 218 18.17 11.30 -3.07
C ASP A 218 17.69 12.42 -2.14
N GLN A 219 17.66 12.15 -0.84
CA GLN A 219 17.46 13.20 0.15
C GLN A 219 18.80 13.89 0.35
N THR A 220 19.04 14.93 -0.45
CA THR A 220 20.15 15.87 -0.26
C THR A 220 19.98 16.69 0.99
#